data_AF-A0A946HYY3-F1
#
_entry.id   AF-A0A946HYY3-F1
#
_cell.length_a   1.000
_cell.length_b   1.000
_cell.length_c   1.000
_cell.angle_alpha   90.00
_cell.angle_beta   90.00
_cell.angle_gamma   90.00
#
_symmetry.space_group_name_H-M   'P 1'
#
loop_
_entity.id
_entity.type
_entity.pdbx_description
1 polymer ?
#
loop_
_entity_poly.entity_id
_entity_poly.type
_entity_poly.pdbx_seq_one_letter_code
_entity_poly.pdbx_strand_id
1 'polypeptide(L)'
;MVETNTQPLSAWWPNIADPMRRLGARVADYFSPASDAAATDNAYIVEVELPGVKEEDITIEQHGNMLLLKGHKNASREEEGKNYYFSERTYGAFSRTFRLPADAEDASIEASVKDGVLTLHIPKRKEAEASKRQIPIGKK
;
A
#
# COMPACT_ATOMS: atom_id res chain seq x y z
N MET A 1 43.21 -0.45 12.44
CA MET A 1 42.24 -1.29 11.70
C MET A 1 40.94 -1.19 12.48
N VAL A 2 39.99 -0.40 12.00
CA VAL A 2 38.70 -0.20 12.67
C VAL A 2 37.70 -1.09 11.96
N GLU A 3 37.33 -2.21 12.58
CA GLU A 3 36.23 -3.05 12.12
C GLU A 3 34.91 -2.30 12.37
N THR A 4 34.28 -1.83 11.30
CA THR A 4 32.92 -1.32 11.35
C THR A 4 31.95 -2.49 11.45
N ASN A 5 31.41 -2.71 12.63
CA ASN A 5 30.31 -3.62 12.90
C ASN A 5 29.03 -3.09 12.25
N THR A 6 28.83 -3.39 10.96
CA THR A 6 27.57 -3.12 10.25
C THR A 6 26.58 -4.22 10.62
N GLN A 7 25.81 -3.98 11.68
CA GLN A 7 24.63 -4.79 11.99
C GLN A 7 23.61 -4.63 10.85
N PRO A 8 23.03 -5.73 10.32
CA PRO A 8 22.10 -5.66 9.20
C PRO A 8 20.84 -4.87 9.59
N LEU A 9 20.41 -4.00 8.67
CA LEU A 9 19.25 -3.09 8.76
C LEU A 9 17.88 -3.79 8.89
N SER A 10 17.85 -5.06 9.31
CA SER A 10 16.67 -5.94 9.26
C SER A 10 15.98 -6.14 10.61
N ALA A 11 16.34 -5.40 11.66
CA ALA A 11 15.88 -5.66 13.04
C ALA A 11 15.06 -4.52 13.70
N TRP A 12 14.57 -3.53 12.94
CA TRP A 12 13.84 -2.38 13.49
C TRP A 12 12.66 -1.91 12.63
N TRP A 13 12.00 -2.79 11.87
CA TRP A 13 10.81 -2.39 11.10
C TRP A 13 9.53 -3.00 11.70
N PRO A 14 8.61 -2.20 12.26
CA PRO A 14 7.34 -2.70 12.79
C PRO A 14 6.36 -3.01 11.65
N ASN A 15 6.07 -4.30 11.45
CA ASN A 15 4.83 -4.91 10.92
C ASN A 15 4.17 -4.38 9.62
N ILE A 16 4.82 -3.58 8.78
CA ILE A 16 4.37 -3.41 7.38
C ILE A 16 4.69 -4.62 6.49
N ALA A 17 5.64 -5.44 6.92
CA ALA A 17 6.12 -6.60 6.17
C ALA A 17 5.37 -7.91 6.51
N ASP A 18 4.22 -7.85 7.19
CA ASP A 18 3.47 -9.05 7.56
C ASP A 18 2.14 -9.21 6.79
N PRO A 19 2.19 -9.64 5.51
CA PRO A 19 1.03 -10.12 4.77
C PRO A 19 0.67 -11.55 5.18
N MET A 20 0.58 -11.86 6.47
CA MET A 20 -0.01 -13.11 6.98
C MET A 20 -1.54 -13.02 6.80
N ARG A 21 -2.18 -13.62 5.78
CA ARG A 21 -2.06 -15.00 5.28
C ARG A 21 -2.23 -16.01 6.43
N ARG A 22 -3.42 -16.05 7.05
CA ARG A 22 -4.16 -17.26 7.49
C ARG A 22 -5.19 -16.98 8.61
N LEU A 23 -6.28 -16.28 8.29
CA LEU A 23 -7.53 -16.52 9.03
C LEU A 23 -8.72 -16.37 8.09
N GLY A 24 -9.30 -17.50 7.69
CA GLY A 24 -10.55 -17.55 6.92
C GLY A 24 -10.36 -17.99 5.47
N ALA A 25 -10.10 -19.28 5.26
CA ALA A 25 -10.38 -19.92 4.00
C ALA A 25 -11.88 -19.78 3.70
N ARG A 26 -12.23 -18.85 2.80
CA ARG A 26 -13.26 -18.98 1.76
C ARG A 26 -13.29 -17.72 0.88
N VAL A 27 -13.53 -17.95 -0.42
CA VAL A 27 -14.09 -17.04 -1.43
C VAL A 27 -13.10 -16.34 -2.40
N ALA A 28 -13.07 -16.90 -3.62
CA ALA A 28 -12.58 -16.42 -4.92
C ALA A 28 -11.07 -16.19 -5.12
N ASP A 29 -10.59 -16.60 -6.31
CA ASP A 29 -9.26 -16.33 -6.86
C ASP A 29 -9.04 -14.82 -7.05
N TYR A 30 -8.81 -14.09 -5.94
CA TYR A 30 -8.41 -12.70 -6.01
C TYR A 30 -6.93 -12.64 -6.42
N PHE A 31 -6.63 -12.16 -7.63
CA PHE A 31 -5.25 -11.85 -7.96
C PHE A 31 -4.80 -10.64 -7.14
N SER A 32 -3.53 -10.61 -6.76
CA SER A 32 -2.98 -9.58 -5.89
C SER A 32 -1.97 -8.75 -6.68
N PRO A 33 -2.38 -7.57 -7.21
CA PRO A 33 -1.50 -6.77 -8.03
C PRO A 33 -0.21 -6.38 -7.30
N ALA A 34 0.88 -6.22 -8.04
CA ALA A 34 2.15 -5.77 -7.49
C ALA A 34 1.98 -4.35 -6.92
N SER A 35 2.69 -4.07 -5.83
CA SER A 35 2.57 -2.79 -5.15
C SER A 35 3.82 -2.44 -4.37
N ASP A 36 4.17 -1.17 -4.38
CA ASP A 36 5.23 -0.57 -3.59
C ASP A 36 4.66 0.42 -2.57
N ALA A 37 5.36 0.59 -1.46
CA ALA A 37 5.02 1.57 -0.44
C ALA A 37 6.28 2.29 0.02
N ALA A 38 6.20 3.62 0.07
CA ALA A 38 7.29 4.49 0.48
C ALA A 38 6.80 5.53 1.49
N ALA A 39 7.73 6.14 2.22
CA ALA A 39 7.47 7.27 3.09
C ALA A 39 8.43 8.40 2.73
N THR A 40 7.90 9.62 2.70
CA THR A 40 8.67 10.86 2.70
C THR A 40 8.55 11.51 4.08
N ASP A 41 9.16 12.67 4.28
CA ASP A 41 9.00 13.44 5.52
C ASP A 41 7.54 13.84 5.76
N ASN A 42 6.75 14.05 4.70
CA ASN A 42 5.42 14.65 4.78
C ASN A 42 4.27 13.72 4.38
N ALA A 43 4.55 12.54 3.81
CA ALA A 43 3.51 11.64 3.30
C ALA A 43 3.96 10.18 3.21
N TYR A 44 2.98 9.29 3.19
CA TYR A 44 3.11 7.92 2.70
C TYR A 44 2.60 7.84 1.26
N ILE A 45 3.27 7.03 0.45
CA ILE A 45 2.94 6.82 -0.96
C ILE A 45 2.79 5.33 -1.17
N VAL A 46 1.66 4.91 -1.75
CA VAL A 46 1.43 3.52 -2.15
C VAL A 46 1.15 3.48 -3.64
N GLU A 47 1.90 2.68 -4.37
CA GLU A 47 1.76 2.51 -5.81
C GLU A 47 1.32 1.08 -6.10
N VAL A 48 0.33 0.88 -6.97
CA VAL A 48 -0.23 -0.42 -7.30
C VAL A 48 -0.35 -0.56 -8.81
N GLU A 49 0.26 -1.59 -9.38
CA GLU A 49 0.18 -1.87 -10.81
C GLU A 49 -1.20 -2.43 -11.17
N LEU A 50 -1.99 -1.66 -11.93
CA LEU A 50 -3.31 -2.02 -12.42
C LEU A 50 -3.42 -1.86 -13.95
N PRO A 51 -2.51 -2.43 -14.77
CA PRO A 51 -2.53 -2.24 -16.20
C PRO A 51 -3.79 -2.85 -16.82
N GLY A 52 -4.52 -2.03 -17.59
CA GLY A 52 -5.76 -2.42 -18.26
C GLY A 52 -7.00 -2.47 -17.34
N VAL A 53 -6.92 -1.91 -16.13
CA VAL A 53 -8.08 -1.68 -15.26
C VAL A 53 -8.55 -0.26 -15.47
N LYS A 54 -9.87 -0.06 -15.61
CA LYS A 54 -10.44 1.29 -15.72
C LYS A 54 -10.62 1.91 -14.34
N GLU A 55 -10.58 3.23 -14.26
CA GLU A 55 -10.80 3.95 -12.99
C GLU A 55 -12.16 3.63 -12.38
N GLU A 56 -13.21 3.50 -13.20
CA GLU A 56 -14.55 3.12 -12.73
C GLU A 56 -14.63 1.70 -12.13
N ASP A 57 -13.66 0.82 -12.44
CA ASP A 57 -13.58 -0.54 -11.93
C ASP A 57 -12.75 -0.64 -10.63
N ILE A 58 -12.30 0.50 -10.08
CA ILE A 58 -11.49 0.59 -8.86
C ILE A 58 -12.32 1.21 -7.73
N THR A 59 -12.23 0.63 -6.54
CA THR A 59 -12.87 1.16 -5.34
C THR A 59 -11.85 1.18 -4.21
N ILE A 60 -11.76 2.33 -3.52
CA ILE A 60 -10.92 2.50 -2.33
C ILE A 60 -11.83 2.88 -1.17
N GLU A 61 -11.81 2.07 -0.12
CA GLU A 61 -12.61 2.28 1.09
C GLU A 61 -11.68 2.42 2.29
N GLN A 62 -11.98 3.35 3.20
CA GLN A 62 -11.30 3.43 4.49
C GLN A 62 -12.15 2.81 5.59
N HIS A 63 -11.56 1.90 6.35
CA HIS A 63 -12.18 1.23 7.50
C HIS A 63 -11.29 1.43 8.74
N GLY A 64 -11.55 2.50 9.50
CA GLY A 64 -10.67 2.90 10.61
C GLY A 64 -9.29 3.25 10.08
N ASN A 65 -8.24 2.58 10.56
CA ASN A 65 -6.86 2.79 10.11
C ASN A 65 -6.45 1.85 8.96
N MET A 66 -7.40 1.34 8.17
CA MET A 66 -7.12 0.47 7.02
C MET A 66 -7.69 1.08 5.74
N LEU A 67 -6.90 1.04 4.67
CA LEU A 67 -7.36 1.29 3.30
C LEU A 67 -7.56 -0.04 2.59
N LEU A 68 -8.76 -0.24 2.05
CA LEU A 68 -9.16 -1.41 1.30
C LEU A 68 -9.33 -1.02 -0.17
N LEU A 69 -8.38 -1.47 -0.99
CA LEU A 69 -8.42 -1.35 -2.44
C LEU A 69 -9.08 -2.61 -3.01
N LYS A 70 -10.14 -2.43 -3.80
CA LYS A 70 -10.84 -3.49 -4.53
C LYS A 70 -10.98 -3.09 -5.99
N GLY A 71 -11.15 -4.08 -6.85
CA GLY A 71 -11.57 -3.83 -8.22
C GLY A 71 -11.65 -5.10 -9.05
N HIS A 72 -11.85 -4.92 -10.36
CA HIS A 72 -11.91 -6.02 -11.31
C HIS A 72 -11.13 -5.71 -12.58
N LYS A 73 -10.23 -6.63 -12.97
CA LYS A 73 -9.56 -6.59 -14.27
C LYS A 73 -10.33 -7.46 -15.24
N ASN A 74 -11.12 -6.80 -16.08
CA ASN A 74 -11.93 -7.48 -17.08
C ASN A 74 -11.06 -8.25 -18.08
N ALA A 75 -11.38 -9.52 -18.28
CA ALA A 75 -10.89 -10.23 -19.46
C ALA A 75 -11.50 -9.59 -20.70
N SER A 76 -10.70 -9.36 -21.74
CA SER A 76 -11.19 -8.98 -23.07
C SER A 76 -11.89 -10.19 -23.74
N ARG A 77 -12.80 -10.85 -23.01
CA ARG A 77 -13.37 -12.16 -23.33
C ARG A 77 -14.24 -12.14 -24.58
N GLU A 78 -14.49 -10.97 -25.16
CA GLU A 78 -14.97 -10.80 -26.54
C GLU A 78 -13.80 -10.85 -27.55
N GLU A 79 -13.03 -11.92 -27.51
CA GLU A 79 -12.05 -12.26 -28.55
C GLU A 79 -12.51 -13.55 -29.26
N GLU A 80 -13.79 -13.62 -29.63
CA GLU A 80 -14.32 -14.67 -30.51
C GLU A 80 -13.44 -14.76 -31.77
N GLY A 81 -12.96 -15.96 -32.08
CA GLY A 81 -12.14 -16.21 -33.27
C GLY A 81 -10.62 -16.11 -33.07
N LYS A 82 -10.11 -15.90 -31.85
CA LYS A 82 -8.67 -15.95 -31.58
C LYS A 82 -8.25 -17.25 -30.88
N ASN A 83 -7.27 -17.93 -31.47
CA ASN A 83 -6.58 -19.08 -30.87
C ASN A 83 -5.30 -18.59 -30.19
N TYR A 84 -5.32 -18.46 -28.87
CA TYR A 84 -4.12 -18.14 -28.12
C TYR A 84 -3.20 -19.35 -28.00
N TYR A 85 -1.90 -19.16 -28.28
CA TYR A 85 -0.89 -20.18 -28.00
C TYR A 85 -0.47 -20.19 -26.52
N PHE A 86 -0.48 -19.03 -25.86
CA PHE A 86 -0.27 -18.87 -24.43
C PHE A 86 -0.91 -17.58 -23.90
N SER A 87 -1.22 -17.52 -22.61
CA SER A 87 -1.64 -16.29 -21.92
C SER A 87 -1.10 -16.30 -20.49
N GLU A 88 -0.22 -15.35 -20.19
CA GLU A 88 0.29 -15.10 -18.83
C GLU A 88 -0.50 -14.01 -18.10
N ARG A 89 -1.38 -13.31 -18.82
CA ARG A 89 -2.18 -12.20 -18.29
C ARG A 89 -3.19 -12.73 -17.28
N THR A 90 -3.19 -12.13 -16.10
CA THR A 90 -4.19 -12.40 -15.06
C THR A 90 -5.39 -11.45 -15.19
N TYR A 91 -6.58 -11.98 -14.94
CA TYR A 91 -7.86 -11.28 -14.95
C TYR A 91 -8.68 -11.71 -13.73
N GLY A 92 -9.74 -10.97 -13.44
CA GLY A 92 -10.65 -11.27 -12.33
C GLY A 92 -10.69 -10.16 -11.30
N ALA A 93 -11.27 -10.46 -10.14
CA ALA A 93 -11.34 -9.51 -9.05
C ALA A 93 -9.98 -9.41 -8.33
N PHE A 94 -9.68 -8.24 -7.77
CA PHE A 94 -8.52 -8.05 -6.90
C PHE A 94 -8.93 -7.33 -5.61
N SER A 95 -8.15 -7.57 -4.56
CA SER A 95 -8.30 -6.88 -3.27
C SER A 95 -6.94 -6.78 -2.57
N ARG A 96 -6.66 -5.60 -2.01
CA ARG A 96 -5.47 -5.30 -1.20
C ARG A 96 -5.90 -4.45 0.00
N THR A 97 -5.36 -4.76 1.16
CA THR A 97 -5.56 -3.94 2.36
C THR A 97 -4.24 -3.37 2.82
N PHE A 98 -4.19 -2.05 3.04
CA PHE A 98 -3.04 -1.33 3.58
C PHE A 98 -3.38 -0.80 4.96
N ARG A 99 -2.50 -1.01 5.94
CA ARG A 99 -2.68 -0.44 7.28
C ARG A 99 -2.03 0.93 7.32
N LEU A 100 -2.81 1.95 7.65
CA LEU A 100 -2.34 3.30 7.84
C LEU A 100 -1.56 3.44 9.17
N PRO A 101 -0.39 4.09 9.13
CA PRO A 101 0.33 4.52 10.32
C PRO A 101 -0.47 5.49 11.20
N ALA A 102 -0.10 5.58 12.47
CA ALA A 102 -0.85 6.36 13.47
C ALA A 102 -0.76 7.88 13.25
N ASP A 103 0.17 8.34 12.42
CA ASP A 103 0.39 9.73 12.01
C ASP A 103 -0.16 10.01 10.60
N ALA A 104 -0.87 9.09 9.95
CA ALA A 104 -1.55 9.38 8.68
C ALA A 104 -2.70 10.39 8.88
N GLU A 105 -2.83 11.34 7.95
CA GLU A 105 -3.96 12.27 7.84
C GLU A 105 -5.02 11.69 6.91
N ASP A 106 -5.93 10.95 7.53
CA ASP A 106 -6.97 10.18 6.85
C ASP A 106 -7.91 11.04 6.00
N ALA A 107 -8.18 12.29 6.43
CA ALA A 107 -9.14 13.16 5.76
C ALA A 107 -8.62 13.75 4.43
N SER A 108 -7.34 13.57 4.10
CA SER A 108 -6.68 14.20 2.95
C SER A 108 -5.98 13.18 2.04
N ILE A 109 -6.46 11.93 2.04
CA ILE A 109 -5.94 10.90 1.15
C ILE A 109 -6.39 11.19 -0.29
N GLU A 110 -5.43 11.21 -1.21
CA GLU A 110 -5.65 11.42 -2.63
C GLU A 110 -5.31 10.13 -3.39
N ALA A 111 -6.06 9.87 -4.46
CA ALA A 111 -5.83 8.74 -5.34
C ALA A 111 -5.80 9.23 -6.80
N SER A 112 -4.86 8.70 -7.58
CA SER A 112 -4.78 8.98 -9.02
C SER A 112 -4.31 7.76 -9.78
N VAL A 113 -4.78 7.59 -11.02
CA VAL A 113 -4.30 6.54 -11.91
C VAL A 113 -3.60 7.18 -13.09
N LYS A 114 -2.39 6.71 -13.39
CA LYS A 114 -1.65 7.15 -14.57
C LYS A 114 -0.85 5.99 -15.12
N ASP A 115 -0.90 5.81 -16.45
CA ASP A 115 -0.13 4.80 -17.17
C ASP A 115 -0.29 3.36 -16.61
N GLY A 116 -1.47 3.06 -16.06
CA GLY A 116 -1.77 1.75 -15.47
C GLY A 116 -1.27 1.55 -14.04
N VAL A 117 -0.85 2.62 -13.35
CA VAL A 117 -0.44 2.59 -11.94
C VAL A 117 -1.37 3.47 -11.12
N LEU A 118 -1.97 2.89 -10.08
CA LEU A 118 -2.71 3.62 -9.05
C LEU A 118 -1.72 4.13 -8.01
N THR A 119 -1.73 5.43 -7.75
CA THR A 119 -0.95 6.08 -6.69
C THR A 119 -1.90 6.58 -5.61
N LEU A 120 -1.69 6.14 -4.38
CA LEU A 120 -2.32 6.67 -3.18
C LEU A 120 -1.32 7.58 -2.47
N HIS A 121 -1.67 8.86 -2.35
CA HIS A 121 -0.91 9.85 -1.59
C HIS A 121 -1.61 10.10 -0.26
N ILE A 122 -0.93 9.76 0.84
CA ILE A 122 -1.48 9.80 2.20
C ILE A 122 -0.63 10.76 3.02
N PRO A 123 -1.07 12.02 3.20
CA PRO A 123 -0.31 12.99 3.97
C PRO A 123 -0.10 12.52 5.41
N LYS A 124 1.01 12.93 6.00
CA LYS A 124 1.23 12.78 7.44
C LYS A 124 0.62 13.98 8.16
N ARG A 125 0.00 13.71 9.30
CA ARG A 125 -0.36 14.74 10.27
C ARG A 125 0.91 15.47 10.68
N LYS A 126 0.90 16.79 10.54
CA LYS A 126 1.88 17.62 11.23
C LYS A 126 1.63 17.42 12.71
N GLU A 127 2.44 16.59 13.38
CA GLU A 127 2.53 16.66 14.83
C GLU A 127 2.78 18.13 15.16
N ALA A 128 1.88 18.74 15.95
CA ALA A 128 2.16 20.04 16.54
C ALA A 128 3.52 19.89 17.22
N GLU A 129 4.56 20.56 16.69
CA GLU A 129 5.94 20.38 17.11
C GLU A 129 5.96 20.18 18.61
N ALA A 130 6.21 18.95 19.05
CA ALA A 130 6.24 18.64 20.46
C ALA A 130 7.35 19.51 21.03
N SER A 131 6.96 20.64 21.64
CA SER A 131 7.90 21.65 22.11
C SER A 131 8.92 20.92 22.97
N LYS A 132 10.15 20.79 22.46
CA LYS A 132 11.23 20.10 23.16
C LYS A 132 11.51 20.91 24.42
N ARG A 133 10.89 20.52 25.54
CA ARG A 133 11.14 21.12 26.83
C ARG A 133 12.34 20.43 27.45
N GLN A 134 13.48 21.09 27.43
CA GLN A 134 14.64 20.68 28.22
C GLN A 134 14.29 20.82 29.70
N ILE A 135 14.39 19.72 30.46
CA ILE A 135 14.19 19.76 31.91
C ILE A 135 15.55 19.97 32.59
N PRO A 136 15.76 21.08 33.32
CA PRO A 136 17.00 21.30 34.05
C PRO A 136 17.12 20.35 35.25
N ILE A 137 18.31 19.81 35.47
CA ILE A 137 18.62 18.98 36.64
C ILE A 137 19.02 19.90 37.80
N GLY A 138 18.25 19.85 38.90
CA GLY A 138 18.58 20.57 40.14
C GLY A 138 19.60 19.80 40.98
N LYS A 139 20.53 20.52 41.62
CA LYS A 139 21.41 19.97 42.66
C LYS A 139 20.65 19.95 43.99
N LYS A 140 20.67 18.82 44.69
CA LYS A 140 20.21 18.69 46.08
C LYS A 140 21.23 19.30 47.04
#